data_AF-A0A4Q4ZB76-F1
#
_entry.id   AF-A0A4Q4ZB76-F1
#
_cell.length_a   1.000
_cell.length_b   1.000
_cell.length_c   1.000
_cell.angle_alpha   90.00
_cell.angle_beta   90.00
_cell.angle_gamma   90.00
#
_symmetry.space_group_name_H-M   'P 1'
#
loop_
_entity.id
_entity.type
_entity.pdbx_description
1 polymer ?
#
loop_
_entity_poly.entity_id
_entity_poly.type
_entity_poly.pdbx_seq_one_letter_code
_entity_poly.pdbx_strand_id
1 'polypeptide(L)'
;MSWTGRLAWLLRSWRLHRPDAPLADPAAFARALTGNGCPATPEQVVAWESGAVDPPYAAWVGYERVLGLDHCLLASSREYLRVSLPAGSLPQVLAPTDKDSDHFEHDRKRLLAAAATGRATPIQWTALGSHLTADQDWAPEGEEVQALCDEIVTQLARGVDASYRLISIAAAGLAQVAALRAPLVTSIRGYLGDPDVQVVHDPLGLLDQISSPEAADLVLDLLEKAPNRALYLHAVWQATQMVLRGGFDDRQRARLGVLVLARWRADPTQAPVDLAQLIAVLPTGFREAFSRAAQQWGNTDFGYVLEHGEDVTAESAERLATRLVNAVAAADPAAMESDRGELASLVRESLFHRESERRHLGSVLLSASPYAAGLGEAALDALSERDTVSLARGRAATLCTYLATEHHRLRLSPFVGDPDETVAAAVTIALGHIEFATTTDQVLRHMIPTQPGSLGRGHMYALGMTGSPGLSAIASSSSAPDWQRRAARWWLRTGPAIRHPQ
;
A
#
# COMPACT_ATOMS: atom_id res chain seq x y z
N MET A 1 7.38 16.68 8.17
CA MET A 1 8.71 16.05 7.97
C MET A 1 8.80 15.52 6.55
N SER A 2 9.97 15.56 5.92
CA SER A 2 10.17 14.92 4.60
C SER A 2 10.19 13.39 4.72
N TRP A 3 9.96 12.68 3.61
CA TRP A 3 10.08 11.21 3.59
C TRP A 3 11.49 10.72 3.89
N THR A 4 12.52 11.48 3.50
CA THR A 4 13.92 11.23 3.90
C THR A 4 14.09 11.22 5.41
N GLY A 5 13.50 12.21 6.11
CA GLY A 5 13.57 12.26 7.58
C GLY A 5 12.87 11.07 8.25
N ARG A 6 11.79 10.55 7.66
CA ARG A 6 11.08 9.36 8.17
C ARG A 6 11.87 8.07 7.94
N LEU A 7 12.55 7.96 6.81
CA LEU A 7 13.43 6.83 6.50
C LEU A 7 14.66 6.82 7.42
N ALA A 8 15.22 8.00 7.69
CA ALA A 8 16.28 8.17 8.67
C ALA A 8 15.84 7.81 10.10
N TRP A 9 14.64 8.26 10.50
CA TRP A 9 14.00 7.85 11.75
C TRP A 9 13.86 6.34 11.83
N LEU A 10 13.37 5.67 10.77
CA LEU A 10 13.20 4.22 10.74
C LEU A 10 14.52 3.48 11.03
N LEU A 11 15.62 3.88 10.38
CA LEU A 11 16.95 3.31 10.62
C LEU A 11 17.40 3.51 12.07
N ARG A 12 17.27 4.73 12.58
CA ARG A 12 17.64 5.09 13.94
C ARG A 12 16.84 4.30 14.97
N SER A 13 15.52 4.24 14.82
CA SER A 13 14.62 3.52 15.74
C SER A 13 14.99 2.05 15.84
N TRP A 14 15.29 1.40 14.72
CA TRP A 14 15.72 0.00 14.74
C TRP A 14 17.04 -0.22 15.47
N ARG A 15 18.00 0.70 15.30
CA ARG A 15 19.28 0.63 16.00
C ARG A 15 19.11 0.85 17.50
N LEU A 16 18.28 1.81 17.90
CA LEU A 16 18.04 2.15 19.30
C LEU A 16 17.13 1.15 20.04
N HIS A 17 16.24 0.47 19.33
CA HIS A 17 15.30 -0.49 19.93
C HIS A 17 15.91 -1.89 20.19
N ARG A 18 17.16 -2.15 19.79
CA ARG A 18 17.75 -3.48 19.97
C ARG A 18 18.14 -3.76 21.43
N PRO A 19 17.99 -5.00 21.90
CA PRO A 19 18.43 -5.41 23.24
C PRO A 19 19.96 -5.35 23.44
N ASP A 20 20.73 -5.39 22.34
CA ASP A 20 22.19 -5.38 22.37
C ASP A 20 22.71 -3.94 22.58
N ALA A 21 22.84 -3.55 23.85
CA ALA A 21 23.26 -2.20 24.27
C ALA A 21 24.49 -1.62 23.52
N PRO A 22 25.52 -2.41 23.13
CA PRO A 22 26.60 -1.96 22.27
C PRO A 22 26.16 -1.39 20.91
N LEU A 23 25.16 -1.96 20.22
CA LEU A 23 24.76 -1.50 18.88
C LEU A 23 24.02 -0.15 18.91
N ALA A 24 23.55 0.27 20.07
CA ALA A 24 23.02 1.62 20.29
C ALA A 24 24.11 2.71 20.27
N ASP A 25 25.40 2.35 20.31
CA ASP A 25 26.50 3.27 20.03
C ASP A 25 26.81 3.32 18.51
N PRO A 26 26.73 4.48 17.85
CA PRO A 26 27.04 4.62 16.43
C PRO A 26 28.43 4.07 16.04
N ALA A 27 29.43 4.16 16.94
CA ALA A 27 30.77 3.68 16.62
C ALA A 27 30.87 2.15 16.64
N ALA A 28 30.24 1.49 17.61
CA ALA A 28 30.09 0.03 17.59
C ALA A 28 29.27 -0.44 16.39
N PHE A 29 28.18 0.26 16.05
CA PHE A 29 27.36 -0.09 14.90
C PHE A 29 28.11 0.03 13.56
N ALA A 30 28.86 1.11 13.36
CA ALA A 30 29.70 1.30 12.18
C ALA A 30 30.76 0.18 12.02
N ARG A 31 31.36 -0.28 13.13
CA ARG A 31 32.27 -1.44 13.13
C ARG A 31 31.53 -2.72 12.71
N ALA A 32 30.32 -2.95 13.21
CA ALA A 32 29.51 -4.11 12.86
C ALA A 32 29.10 -4.10 11.38
N LEU A 33 28.71 -2.94 10.83
CA LEU A 33 28.43 -2.76 9.40
C LEU A 33 29.66 -3.09 8.55
N THR A 34 30.82 -2.55 8.94
CA THR A 34 32.09 -2.79 8.24
C THR A 34 32.46 -4.27 8.26
N GLY A 35 32.31 -4.94 9.41
CA GLY A 35 32.51 -6.38 9.56
C GLY A 35 31.55 -7.23 8.71
N ASN A 36 30.42 -6.66 8.29
CA ASN A 36 29.42 -7.29 7.42
C ASN A 36 29.53 -6.85 5.95
N GLY A 37 30.65 -6.25 5.54
CA GLY A 37 30.91 -5.88 4.15
C GLY A 37 30.27 -4.58 3.70
N CYS A 38 29.79 -3.74 4.62
CA CYS A 38 29.36 -2.36 4.35
C CYS A 38 30.31 -1.38 5.06
N PRO A 39 31.38 -0.89 4.38
CA PRO A 39 32.29 0.08 4.98
C PRO A 39 31.55 1.34 5.44
N ALA A 40 31.62 1.64 6.74
CA ALA A 40 30.93 2.77 7.34
C ALA A 40 31.74 3.38 8.50
N THR A 41 31.68 4.71 8.65
CA THR A 41 32.19 5.43 9.84
C THR A 41 31.03 5.82 10.77
N PRO A 42 31.31 6.13 12.06
CA PRO A 42 30.28 6.59 12.98
C PRO A 42 29.57 7.86 12.49
N GLU A 43 30.30 8.78 11.86
CA GLU A 43 29.75 10.03 11.30
C GLU A 43 28.80 9.75 10.13
N GLN A 44 29.11 8.76 9.30
CA GLN A 44 28.24 8.33 8.21
C GLN A 44 26.93 7.75 8.75
N VAL A 45 26.99 6.90 9.78
CA VAL A 45 25.80 6.36 10.46
C VAL A 45 24.92 7.48 10.99
N VAL A 46 25.50 8.48 11.67
CA VAL A 46 24.75 9.65 12.18
C VAL A 46 24.16 10.48 11.04
N ALA A 47 24.87 10.67 9.93
CA ALA A 47 24.36 11.40 8.76
C ALA A 47 23.18 10.67 8.10
N TRP A 48 23.22 9.34 8.03
CA TRP A 48 22.12 8.50 7.55
C TRP A 48 20.89 8.60 8.46
N GLU A 49 21.09 8.49 9.77
CA GLU A 49 20.01 8.47 10.78
C GLU A 49 19.41 9.84 11.11
N SER A 50 20.07 10.92 10.69
CA SER A 50 19.52 12.28 10.70
C SER A 50 18.86 12.67 9.37
N GLY A 51 19.03 11.86 8.33
CA GLY A 51 18.55 12.17 6.98
C GLY A 51 19.37 13.25 6.27
N ALA A 52 20.56 13.57 6.78
CA ALA A 52 21.48 14.51 6.15
C ALA A 52 22.06 13.93 4.84
N VAL A 53 22.21 12.61 4.75
CA VAL A 53 22.68 11.88 3.58
C VAL A 53 21.80 10.65 3.37
N ASP A 54 21.39 10.36 2.13
CA ASP A 54 20.66 9.13 1.83
C ASP A 54 21.61 7.92 1.86
N PRO A 55 21.28 6.83 2.57
CA PRO A 55 22.15 5.66 2.65
C PRO A 55 22.18 4.89 1.33
N PRO A 56 23.35 4.38 0.89
CA PRO A 56 23.43 3.50 -0.28
C PRO A 56 22.76 2.14 -0.02
N TYR A 57 22.51 1.35 -1.07
CA TYR A 57 21.83 0.05 -0.96
C TYR A 57 22.46 -0.86 0.09
N ALA A 58 23.80 -0.94 0.03
CA ALA A 58 24.60 -1.77 0.90
C ALA A 58 24.44 -1.40 2.38
N ALA A 59 24.15 -0.12 2.69
CA ALA A 59 23.86 0.31 4.04
C ALA A 59 22.49 -0.23 4.49
N TRP A 60 21.43 -0.09 3.69
CA TRP A 60 20.10 -0.63 4.04
C TRP A 60 20.12 -2.14 4.31
N VAL A 61 20.75 -2.91 3.41
CA VAL A 61 20.94 -4.37 3.60
C VAL A 61 21.88 -4.67 4.78
N GLY A 62 22.90 -3.82 4.98
CA GLY A 62 23.80 -3.90 6.12
C GLY A 62 23.09 -3.73 7.46
N TYR A 63 22.16 -2.77 7.57
CA TYR A 63 21.31 -2.58 8.75
C TYR A 63 20.47 -3.83 9.01
N GLU A 64 19.78 -4.36 7.98
CA GLU A 64 18.99 -5.58 8.12
C GLU A 64 19.85 -6.74 8.66
N ARG A 65 21.05 -6.94 8.11
CA ARG A 65 21.94 -8.03 8.52
C ARG A 65 22.52 -7.83 9.93
N VAL A 66 23.06 -6.65 10.23
CA VAL A 66 23.70 -6.38 11.54
C VAL A 66 22.67 -6.43 12.66
N LEU A 67 21.47 -5.92 12.41
CA LEU A 67 20.41 -5.96 13.38
C LEU A 67 19.80 -7.36 13.44
N GLY A 68 19.80 -8.14 12.36
CA GLY A 68 19.10 -9.42 12.30
C GLY A 68 17.60 -9.22 12.10
N LEU A 69 17.27 -8.37 11.11
CA LEU A 69 15.91 -8.15 10.61
C LEU A 69 15.66 -9.09 9.44
N ASP A 70 14.38 -9.31 9.14
CA ASP A 70 13.98 -10.05 7.96
C ASP A 70 14.56 -9.40 6.69
N HIS A 71 15.01 -10.25 5.77
CA HIS A 71 15.59 -9.81 4.52
C HIS A 71 14.61 -8.91 3.74
N CYS A 72 15.10 -7.78 3.21
CA CYS A 72 14.33 -6.77 2.49
C CYS A 72 13.31 -5.99 3.32
N LEU A 73 13.26 -6.09 4.65
CA LEU A 73 12.32 -5.29 5.45
C LEU A 73 12.48 -3.78 5.22
N LEU A 74 13.70 -3.26 5.35
CA LEU A 74 14.02 -1.85 5.25
C LEU A 74 14.27 -1.43 3.80
N ALA A 75 15.06 -2.21 3.06
CA ALA A 75 15.44 -1.90 1.69
C ALA A 75 14.22 -1.85 0.76
N SER A 76 13.29 -2.82 0.88
CA SER A 76 12.05 -2.79 0.07
C SER A 76 11.11 -1.67 0.50
N SER A 77 11.03 -1.34 1.80
CA SER A 77 10.19 -0.24 2.27
C SER A 77 10.63 1.09 1.68
N ARG A 78 11.94 1.35 1.73
CA ARG A 78 12.55 2.55 1.14
C ARG A 78 12.33 2.62 -0.36
N GLU A 79 12.55 1.53 -1.07
CA GLU A 79 12.41 1.51 -2.53
C GLU A 79 10.95 1.60 -2.98
N TYR A 80 10.04 0.98 -2.22
CA TYR A 80 8.60 1.13 -2.43
C TYR A 80 8.17 2.59 -2.27
N LEU A 81 8.59 3.25 -1.19
CA LEU A 81 8.38 4.69 -1.01
C LEU A 81 8.90 5.51 -2.19
N ARG A 82 10.08 5.18 -2.73
CA ARG A 82 10.63 5.89 -3.90
C ARG A 82 9.70 5.81 -5.11
N VAL A 83 9.19 4.61 -5.44
CA VAL A 83 8.32 4.44 -6.61
C VAL A 83 6.92 5.02 -6.39
N SER A 84 6.40 4.94 -5.17
CA SER A 84 5.08 5.46 -4.82
C SER A 84 5.01 6.99 -4.67
N LEU A 85 6.15 7.66 -4.51
CA LEU A 85 6.20 9.12 -4.44
C LEU A 85 6.41 9.77 -5.83
N PRO A 86 6.07 11.06 -6.00
CA PRO A 86 6.37 11.79 -7.23
C PRO A 86 7.86 11.74 -7.59
N ALA A 87 8.16 11.73 -8.89
CA ALA A 87 9.52 11.66 -9.40
C ALA A 87 10.44 12.73 -8.77
N GLY A 88 11.66 12.34 -8.39
CA GLY A 88 12.63 13.21 -7.73
C GLY A 88 12.47 13.36 -6.22
N SER A 89 11.46 12.74 -5.60
CA SER A 89 11.26 12.80 -4.13
C SER A 89 12.35 12.05 -3.34
N LEU A 90 12.87 10.95 -3.90
CA LEU A 90 13.94 10.13 -3.32
C LEU A 90 14.86 9.63 -4.45
N PRO A 91 16.20 9.55 -4.24
CA PRO A 91 17.11 9.02 -5.26
C PRO A 91 16.93 7.50 -5.45
N GLN A 92 17.50 6.88 -6.48
CA GLN A 92 17.45 5.41 -6.63
C GLN A 92 18.51 4.75 -5.74
N VAL A 93 18.14 3.68 -5.04
CA VAL A 93 19.04 2.97 -4.11
C VAL A 93 19.14 1.47 -4.39
N LEU A 94 18.34 0.86 -5.26
CA LEU A 94 18.63 -0.52 -5.67
C LEU A 94 20.03 -0.63 -6.30
N ALA A 95 20.70 -1.76 -6.05
CA ALA A 95 21.98 -2.04 -6.69
C ALA A 95 21.82 -1.94 -8.22
N PRO A 96 22.55 -1.02 -8.89
CA PRO A 96 22.43 -0.88 -10.33
C PRO A 96 22.83 -2.19 -10.98
N THR A 97 21.95 -2.71 -11.84
CA THR A 97 22.27 -3.89 -12.64
C THR A 97 23.21 -3.46 -13.75
N ASP A 98 24.40 -4.06 -13.80
CA ASP A 98 25.39 -3.78 -14.82
C ASP A 98 25.01 -4.49 -16.14
N LYS A 99 24.54 -3.71 -17.12
CA LYS A 99 24.18 -4.17 -18.46
C LYS A 99 25.38 -4.76 -19.20
N ASP A 100 26.59 -4.30 -18.89
CA ASP A 100 27.82 -4.73 -19.57
C ASP A 100 28.45 -5.98 -18.92
N SER A 101 27.84 -6.51 -17.85
CA SER A 101 28.33 -7.72 -17.20
C SER A 101 28.09 -8.98 -18.05
N ASP A 102 29.05 -9.91 -18.03
CA ASP A 102 29.00 -11.17 -18.81
C ASP A 102 27.74 -12.02 -18.52
N HIS A 103 27.13 -11.86 -17.35
CA HIS A 103 25.97 -12.63 -16.90
C HIS A 103 24.63 -11.94 -17.18
N PHE A 104 24.62 -10.68 -17.61
CA PHE A 104 23.41 -9.85 -17.72
C PHE A 104 22.30 -10.52 -18.56
N GLU A 105 22.65 -10.94 -19.78
CA GLU A 105 21.70 -11.57 -20.70
C GLU A 105 21.23 -12.94 -20.22
N HIS A 106 22.12 -13.70 -19.59
CA HIS A 106 21.77 -15.01 -19.03
C HIS A 106 20.75 -14.87 -17.90
N ASP A 107 21.01 -13.96 -16.96
CA ASP A 107 20.12 -13.70 -15.84
C ASP A 107 18.78 -13.12 -16.30
N ARG A 108 18.79 -12.15 -17.22
CA ARG A 108 17.56 -11.60 -17.79
C ARG A 108 16.68 -12.67 -18.42
N LYS A 109 17.23 -13.55 -19.27
CA LYS A 109 16.48 -14.64 -19.91
C LYS A 109 15.92 -15.63 -18.88
N ARG A 110 16.72 -16.00 -17.87
CA ARG A 110 16.30 -16.89 -16.79
C ARG A 110 15.15 -16.28 -15.98
N LEU A 111 15.23 -14.99 -15.66
CA LEU A 111 14.20 -14.26 -14.91
C LEU A 111 12.92 -14.09 -15.73
N LEU A 112 13.01 -13.75 -17.02
CA LEU A 112 11.86 -13.68 -17.93
C LEU A 112 11.12 -15.02 -18.03
N ALA A 113 11.86 -16.12 -18.19
CA ALA A 113 11.26 -17.46 -18.26
C ALA A 113 10.56 -17.87 -16.95
N ALA A 114 11.12 -17.49 -15.80
CA ALA A 114 10.48 -17.72 -14.51
C ALA A 114 9.20 -16.87 -14.36
N ALA A 115 9.27 -15.59 -14.75
CA ALA A 115 8.17 -14.64 -14.64
C ALA A 115 7.00 -15.00 -15.57
N ALA A 116 7.25 -15.25 -16.85
CA ALA A 116 6.22 -15.64 -17.82
C ALA A 116 5.52 -16.97 -17.51
N THR A 117 6.10 -17.81 -16.64
CA THR A 117 5.48 -19.07 -16.20
C THR A 117 4.88 -18.99 -14.79
N GLY A 118 4.78 -17.81 -14.20
CA GLY A 118 4.23 -17.59 -12.85
C GLY A 118 5.08 -18.20 -11.72
N ARG A 119 6.34 -18.57 -12.00
CA ARG A 119 7.25 -19.20 -11.04
C ARG A 119 8.25 -18.23 -10.42
N ALA A 120 8.29 -16.99 -10.88
CA ALA A 120 9.16 -15.98 -10.30
C ALA A 120 8.73 -15.65 -8.85
N THR A 121 9.69 -15.69 -7.94
CA THR A 121 9.50 -15.17 -6.58
C THR A 121 9.44 -13.63 -6.60
N PRO A 122 8.92 -12.98 -5.54
CA PRO A 122 8.92 -11.52 -5.44
C PRO A 122 10.31 -10.89 -5.62
N ILE A 123 11.37 -11.52 -5.07
CA ILE A 123 12.76 -11.07 -5.26
C ILE A 123 13.18 -11.17 -6.74
N GLN A 124 12.81 -12.27 -7.41
CA GLN A 124 13.11 -12.46 -8.83
C GLN A 124 12.37 -11.45 -9.71
N TRP A 125 11.14 -11.08 -9.35
CA TRP A 125 10.43 -9.98 -9.99
C TRP A 125 11.14 -8.64 -9.85
N THR A 126 11.56 -8.29 -8.63
CA THR A 126 12.32 -7.05 -8.41
C THR A 126 13.62 -7.04 -9.21
N ALA A 127 14.35 -8.16 -9.22
CA ALA A 127 15.56 -8.31 -10.01
C ALA A 127 15.27 -8.15 -11.52
N LEU A 128 14.20 -8.77 -12.03
CA LEU A 128 13.77 -8.60 -13.42
C LEU A 128 13.50 -7.12 -13.73
N GLY A 129 12.74 -6.43 -12.87
CA GLY A 129 12.49 -5.00 -13.03
C GLY A 129 13.78 -4.17 -13.13
N SER A 130 14.80 -4.50 -12.32
CA SER A 130 16.12 -3.85 -12.40
C SER A 130 16.85 -4.15 -13.71
N HIS A 131 16.87 -5.41 -14.17
CA HIS A 131 17.47 -5.78 -15.46
C HIS A 131 16.78 -5.05 -16.63
N LEU A 132 15.45 -4.98 -16.62
CA LEU A 132 14.69 -4.32 -17.69
C LEU A 132 14.88 -2.80 -17.67
N THR A 133 14.99 -2.19 -16.49
CA THR A 133 15.26 -0.74 -16.38
C THR A 133 16.70 -0.38 -16.81
N ALA A 134 17.66 -1.29 -16.60
CA ALA A 134 19.05 -1.12 -17.04
C ALA A 134 19.21 -1.18 -18.58
N ASP A 135 18.31 -1.88 -19.27
CA ASP A 135 18.26 -1.95 -20.74
C ASP A 135 16.99 -1.30 -21.29
N GLN A 136 16.95 0.04 -21.31
CA GLN A 136 15.78 0.80 -21.77
C GLN A 136 15.48 0.62 -23.28
N ASP A 137 16.45 0.15 -24.05
CA ASP A 137 16.30 -0.16 -25.48
C ASP A 137 15.71 -1.56 -25.71
N TRP A 138 15.43 -2.32 -24.64
CA TRP A 138 14.80 -3.62 -24.73
C TRP A 138 13.37 -3.50 -25.31
N ALA A 139 13.21 -3.97 -26.55
CA ALA A 139 11.97 -3.97 -27.29
C ALA A 139 11.55 -5.40 -27.63
N PRO A 140 11.00 -6.15 -26.65
CA PRO A 140 10.49 -7.48 -26.91
C PRO A 140 9.19 -7.39 -27.71
N GLU A 141 8.96 -8.37 -28.59
CA GLU A 141 7.74 -8.47 -29.38
C GLU A 141 7.05 -9.81 -29.10
N GLY A 142 5.73 -9.85 -29.27
CA GLY A 142 4.95 -11.09 -29.27
C GLY A 142 4.21 -11.42 -27.97
N GLU A 143 3.60 -12.60 -27.94
CA GLU A 143 2.69 -13.07 -26.89
C GLU A 143 3.37 -13.17 -25.51
N GLU A 144 4.68 -13.40 -25.48
CA GLU A 144 5.46 -13.51 -24.23
C GLU A 144 5.44 -12.21 -23.41
N VAL A 145 5.41 -11.06 -24.08
CA VAL A 145 5.35 -9.74 -23.43
C VAL A 145 4.00 -9.53 -22.77
N GLN A 146 2.92 -9.89 -23.46
CA GLN A 146 1.57 -9.77 -22.94
C GLN A 146 1.37 -10.72 -21.75
N ALA A 147 1.85 -11.97 -21.85
CA ALA A 147 1.81 -12.93 -20.75
C ALA A 147 2.57 -12.45 -19.52
N LEU A 148 3.75 -11.83 -19.70
CA LEU A 148 4.51 -11.22 -18.62
C LEU A 148 3.72 -10.10 -17.92
N CYS A 149 3.07 -9.23 -18.70
CA CYS A 149 2.27 -8.12 -18.19
C CYS A 149 0.99 -8.59 -17.47
N ASP A 150 0.32 -9.62 -18.02
CA ASP A 150 -0.86 -10.23 -17.39
C ASP A 150 -0.50 -10.89 -16.05
N GLU A 151 0.66 -11.55 -15.99
CA GLU A 151 1.14 -12.20 -14.77
C GLU A 151 1.48 -11.17 -13.68
N ILE A 152 2.26 -10.12 -13.97
CA ILE A 152 2.59 -9.10 -12.94
C ILE A 152 1.34 -8.40 -12.42
N VAL A 153 0.37 -8.08 -13.29
CA VAL A 153 -0.93 -7.50 -12.93
C VAL A 153 -1.71 -8.43 -11.99
N THR A 154 -1.69 -9.74 -12.27
CA THR A 154 -2.33 -10.74 -11.43
C THR A 154 -1.62 -10.91 -10.08
N GLN A 155 -0.29 -10.85 -10.05
CA GLN A 155 0.50 -10.98 -8.82
C GLN A 155 0.37 -9.75 -7.91
N LEU A 156 0.25 -8.54 -8.47
CA LEU A 156 0.00 -7.31 -7.69
C LEU A 156 -1.22 -7.46 -6.79
N ALA A 157 -2.31 -8.01 -7.32
CA ALA A 157 -3.56 -8.23 -6.59
C ALA A 157 -3.47 -9.24 -5.44
N ARG A 158 -2.38 -10.00 -5.35
CA ARG A 158 -2.18 -11.09 -4.39
C ARG A 158 -1.01 -10.85 -3.43
N GLY A 159 -0.14 -9.89 -3.71
CA GLY A 159 1.00 -9.59 -2.85
C GLY A 159 0.55 -9.08 -1.48
N VAL A 160 1.21 -9.50 -0.40
CA VAL A 160 1.10 -8.86 0.92
C VAL A 160 2.48 -8.51 1.48
N ASP A 161 2.51 -7.59 2.45
CA ASP A 161 3.70 -7.22 3.21
C ASP A 161 4.94 -6.96 2.31
N ALA A 162 6.06 -7.64 2.57
CA ALA A 162 7.27 -7.52 1.77
C ALA A 162 7.07 -7.98 0.31
N SER A 163 6.23 -8.99 0.06
CA SER A 163 5.95 -9.45 -1.31
C SER A 163 5.21 -8.39 -2.11
N TYR A 164 4.21 -7.75 -1.50
CA TYR A 164 3.52 -6.62 -2.12
C TYR A 164 4.51 -5.53 -2.55
N ARG A 165 5.38 -5.09 -1.63
CA ARG A 165 6.37 -4.06 -1.94
C ARG A 165 7.29 -4.46 -3.09
N LEU A 166 7.84 -5.67 -3.06
CA LEU A 166 8.75 -6.17 -4.09
C LEU A 166 8.09 -6.26 -5.47
N ILE A 167 6.87 -6.81 -5.53
CA ILE A 167 6.10 -6.92 -6.78
C ILE A 167 5.73 -5.53 -7.31
N SER A 168 5.35 -4.59 -6.44
CA SER A 168 5.06 -3.20 -6.82
C SER A 168 6.31 -2.47 -7.34
N ILE A 169 7.47 -2.67 -6.72
CA ILE A 169 8.75 -2.13 -7.23
C ILE A 169 9.05 -2.70 -8.62
N ALA A 170 8.87 -4.01 -8.81
CA ALA A 170 9.06 -4.66 -10.10
C ALA A 170 8.12 -4.08 -11.16
N ALA A 171 6.83 -3.97 -10.86
CA ALA A 171 5.83 -3.40 -11.77
C ALA A 171 6.14 -1.96 -12.16
N ALA A 172 6.60 -1.13 -11.22
CA ALA A 172 7.07 0.22 -11.50
C ALA A 172 8.35 0.24 -12.37
N GLY A 173 9.22 -0.76 -12.24
CA GLY A 173 10.36 -0.97 -13.14
C GLY A 173 9.90 -1.30 -14.56
N LEU A 174 8.94 -2.22 -14.71
CA LEU A 174 8.37 -2.56 -16.02
C LEU A 174 7.69 -1.33 -16.67
N ALA A 175 6.97 -0.52 -15.90
CA ALA A 175 6.31 0.70 -16.41
C ALA A 175 7.29 1.75 -16.97
N GLN A 176 8.57 1.72 -16.56
CA GLN A 176 9.59 2.61 -17.10
C GLN A 176 10.01 2.23 -18.53
N VAL A 177 9.92 0.94 -18.89
CA VAL A 177 10.28 0.43 -20.22
C VAL A 177 9.19 0.78 -21.23
N ALA A 178 9.53 1.61 -22.22
CA ALA A 178 8.57 2.14 -23.19
C ALA A 178 7.79 1.03 -23.94
N ALA A 179 8.47 -0.05 -24.32
CA ALA A 179 7.87 -1.19 -25.02
C ALA A 179 6.79 -1.94 -24.20
N LEU A 180 6.82 -1.83 -22.86
CA LEU A 180 5.89 -2.53 -21.98
C LEU A 180 4.66 -1.71 -21.58
N ARG A 181 4.66 -0.38 -21.82
CA ARG A 181 3.59 0.51 -21.33
C ARG A 181 2.23 0.16 -21.91
N ALA A 182 2.14 -0.02 -23.23
CA ALA A 182 0.88 -0.39 -23.88
C ALA A 182 0.42 -1.81 -23.49
N PRO A 183 1.28 -2.85 -23.50
CA PRO A 183 0.94 -4.16 -22.94
C PRO A 183 0.43 -4.13 -21.50
N LEU A 184 1.08 -3.37 -20.60
CA LEU A 184 0.63 -3.22 -19.21
C LEU A 184 -0.77 -2.59 -19.11
N VAL A 185 -1.04 -1.53 -19.87
CA VAL A 185 -2.39 -0.93 -19.90
C VAL A 185 -3.42 -1.90 -20.46
N THR A 186 -3.07 -2.70 -21.47
CA THR A 186 -3.91 -3.78 -22.01
C THR A 186 -4.20 -4.83 -20.94
N SER A 187 -3.19 -5.29 -20.21
CA SER A 187 -3.33 -6.25 -19.10
C SER A 187 -4.23 -5.71 -18.00
N ILE A 188 -4.03 -4.48 -17.55
CA ILE A 188 -4.86 -3.85 -16.52
C ILE A 188 -6.31 -3.72 -17.00
N ARG A 189 -6.53 -3.29 -18.25
CA ARG A 189 -7.86 -3.19 -18.84
C ARG A 189 -8.55 -4.55 -18.93
N GLY A 190 -7.83 -5.58 -19.37
CA GLY A 190 -8.34 -6.96 -19.44
C GLY A 190 -8.70 -7.50 -18.06
N TYR A 191 -7.83 -7.28 -17.08
CA TYR A 191 -8.04 -7.68 -15.69
C TYR A 191 -9.26 -7.00 -15.06
N LEU A 192 -9.41 -5.68 -15.25
CA LEU A 192 -10.58 -4.92 -14.76
C LEU A 192 -11.86 -5.22 -15.54
N GLY A 193 -11.74 -5.78 -16.74
CA GLY A 193 -12.86 -6.23 -17.57
C GLY A 193 -13.47 -7.56 -17.12
N ASP A 194 -12.80 -8.32 -16.26
CA ASP A 194 -13.36 -9.53 -15.66
C ASP A 194 -14.54 -9.14 -14.73
N PRO A 195 -15.80 -9.53 -15.04
CA PRO A 195 -16.96 -9.16 -14.23
C PRO A 195 -16.91 -9.73 -12.80
N ASP A 196 -16.05 -10.72 -12.57
CA ASP A 196 -15.89 -11.40 -11.29
C ASP A 196 -14.61 -10.97 -10.55
N VAL A 197 -13.89 -9.95 -11.03
CA VAL A 197 -12.69 -9.41 -10.37
C VAL A 197 -12.98 -9.03 -8.91
N GLN A 198 -12.12 -9.48 -7.99
CA GLN A 198 -12.31 -9.22 -6.55
C GLN A 198 -11.37 -8.13 -6.02
N VAL A 199 -10.16 -8.01 -6.57
CA VAL A 199 -9.14 -7.06 -6.10
C VAL A 199 -8.78 -6.13 -7.24
N VAL A 200 -9.12 -4.84 -7.11
CA VAL A 200 -8.89 -3.85 -8.19
C VAL A 200 -7.86 -2.79 -7.82
N HIS A 201 -7.60 -2.58 -6.52
CA HIS A 201 -6.83 -1.43 -6.06
C HIS A 201 -5.36 -1.46 -6.52
N ASP A 202 -4.64 -2.58 -6.37
CA ASP A 202 -3.22 -2.64 -6.72
C ASP A 202 -2.97 -2.61 -8.24
N PRO A 203 -3.70 -3.39 -9.06
CA PRO A 203 -3.54 -3.31 -10.51
C PRO A 203 -3.89 -1.94 -11.07
N LEU A 204 -4.95 -1.32 -10.54
CA LEU A 204 -5.34 0.04 -10.93
C LEU A 204 -4.30 1.07 -10.47
N GLY A 205 -3.70 0.84 -9.30
CA GLY A 205 -2.60 1.63 -8.73
C GLY A 205 -1.42 1.81 -9.67
N LEU A 206 -1.12 0.81 -10.49
CA LEU A 206 0.00 0.88 -11.43
C LEU A 206 -0.19 1.93 -12.54
N LEU A 207 -1.44 2.32 -12.86
CA LEU A 207 -1.71 3.24 -13.97
C LEU A 207 -1.05 4.61 -13.77
N ASP A 208 -0.88 5.08 -12.54
CA ASP A 208 -0.24 6.37 -12.27
C ASP A 208 1.28 6.36 -12.52
N GLN A 209 1.90 5.18 -12.63
CA GLN A 209 3.31 4.98 -12.97
C GLN A 209 3.52 4.85 -14.48
N ILE A 210 2.47 4.51 -15.25
CA ILE A 210 2.57 4.29 -16.69
C ILE A 210 2.40 5.62 -17.42
N SER A 211 3.51 6.18 -17.89
CA SER A 211 3.51 7.39 -18.71
C SER A 211 2.97 7.11 -20.13
N SER A 212 1.64 7.06 -20.26
CA SER A 212 0.92 6.84 -21.52
C SER A 212 -0.46 7.52 -21.53
N PRO A 213 -0.91 8.10 -22.66
CA PRO A 213 -2.26 8.63 -22.79
C PRO A 213 -3.36 7.59 -22.53
N GLU A 214 -3.12 6.33 -22.87
CA GLU A 214 -4.07 5.22 -22.71
C GLU A 214 -4.34 4.88 -21.24
N ALA A 215 -3.33 4.98 -20.38
CA ALA A 215 -3.50 4.82 -18.92
C ALA A 215 -4.40 5.92 -18.34
N ALA A 216 -4.14 7.17 -18.73
CA ALA A 216 -4.94 8.32 -18.33
C ALA A 216 -6.39 8.22 -18.84
N ASP A 217 -6.58 7.83 -20.11
CA ASP A 217 -7.92 7.65 -20.68
C ASP A 217 -8.68 6.52 -19.97
N LEU A 218 -8.02 5.43 -19.57
CA LEU A 218 -8.64 4.36 -18.77
C LEU A 218 -9.14 4.88 -17.40
N VAL A 219 -8.34 5.68 -16.69
CA VAL A 219 -8.77 6.27 -15.40
C VAL A 219 -9.99 7.18 -15.58
N LEU A 220 -10.01 8.01 -16.64
CA LEU A 220 -11.13 8.89 -16.94
C LEU A 220 -12.39 8.09 -17.33
N ASP A 221 -12.25 7.00 -18.07
CA ASP A 221 -13.36 6.10 -18.41
C ASP A 221 -13.97 5.47 -17.16
N LEU A 222 -13.14 5.07 -16.19
CA LEU A 222 -13.61 4.54 -14.91
C LEU A 222 -14.31 5.60 -14.06
N LEU A 223 -13.84 6.85 -14.06
CA LEU A 223 -14.54 7.95 -13.40
C LEU A 223 -15.93 8.22 -14.01
N GLU A 224 -16.09 7.99 -15.30
CA GLU A 224 -17.34 8.21 -16.02
C GLU A 224 -18.31 7.02 -15.92
N LYS A 225 -17.80 5.79 -16.00
CA LYS A 225 -18.60 4.57 -16.26
C LYS A 225 -18.28 3.42 -15.30
N ALA A 226 -17.68 3.68 -14.13
CA ALA A 226 -17.43 2.62 -13.15
C ALA A 226 -18.70 1.81 -12.85
N PRO A 227 -18.63 0.47 -12.89
CA PRO A 227 -19.77 -0.41 -12.69
C PRO A 227 -20.25 -0.45 -11.23
N ASN A 228 -19.42 0.02 -10.30
CA ASN A 228 -19.75 0.08 -8.89
C ASN A 228 -18.98 1.21 -8.18
N ARG A 229 -19.44 1.56 -6.98
CA ARG A 229 -18.85 2.64 -6.18
C ARG A 229 -17.41 2.38 -5.75
N ALA A 230 -17.01 1.12 -5.52
CA ALA A 230 -15.64 0.82 -5.10
C ALA A 230 -14.64 1.15 -6.22
N LEU A 231 -14.91 0.69 -7.45
CA LEU A 231 -14.05 0.99 -8.60
C LEU A 231 -14.04 2.50 -8.90
N TYR A 232 -15.17 3.17 -8.76
CA TYR A 232 -15.26 4.63 -8.87
C TYR A 232 -14.31 5.33 -7.88
N LEU A 233 -14.36 4.99 -6.59
CA LEU A 233 -13.49 5.60 -5.58
C LEU A 233 -12.01 5.34 -5.83
N HIS A 234 -11.65 4.13 -6.29
CA HIS A 234 -10.27 3.83 -6.67
C HIS A 234 -9.84 4.64 -7.90
N ALA A 235 -10.73 4.87 -8.87
CA ALA A 235 -10.45 5.75 -10.01
C ALA A 235 -10.26 7.22 -9.58
N VAL A 236 -11.00 7.70 -8.58
CA VAL A 236 -10.77 9.04 -7.98
C VAL A 236 -9.38 9.13 -7.36
N TRP A 237 -8.97 8.11 -6.62
CA TRP A 237 -7.63 8.06 -6.05
C TRP A 237 -6.56 8.06 -7.15
N GLN A 238 -6.71 7.22 -8.19
CA GLN A 238 -5.74 7.21 -9.28
C GLN A 238 -5.69 8.51 -10.07
N ALA A 239 -6.83 9.14 -10.33
CA ALA A 239 -6.85 10.46 -10.95
C ALA A 239 -6.12 11.50 -10.10
N THR A 240 -6.23 11.41 -8.77
CA THR A 240 -5.49 12.29 -7.85
C THR A 240 -3.98 12.11 -8.03
N GLN A 241 -3.50 10.86 -8.07
CA GLN A 241 -2.07 10.59 -8.25
C GLN A 241 -1.57 11.00 -9.65
N MET A 242 -2.35 10.75 -10.70
CA MET A 242 -2.03 11.20 -12.05
C MET A 242 -1.95 12.72 -12.16
N VAL A 243 -2.82 13.48 -11.48
CA VAL A 243 -2.71 14.95 -11.42
C VAL A 243 -1.41 15.37 -10.75
N LEU A 244 -1.06 14.77 -9.60
CA LEU A 244 0.18 15.08 -8.86
C LEU A 244 1.44 14.77 -9.66
N ARG A 245 1.41 13.72 -10.49
CA ARG A 245 2.52 13.29 -11.34
C ARG A 245 2.56 13.98 -12.71
N GLY A 246 1.54 14.78 -13.04
CA GLY A 246 1.44 15.41 -14.36
C GLY A 246 1.09 14.43 -15.49
N GLY A 247 0.44 13.30 -15.17
CA GLY A 247 0.12 12.23 -16.12
C GLY A 247 -1.03 12.52 -17.09
N PHE A 248 -1.75 13.63 -16.91
CA PHE A 248 -2.82 14.05 -17.84
C PHE A 248 -2.33 15.13 -18.80
N ASP A 249 -2.65 14.99 -20.09
CA ASP A 249 -2.51 16.07 -21.07
C ASP A 249 -3.60 17.17 -20.90
N ASP A 250 -3.57 18.23 -21.71
CA ASP A 250 -4.55 19.33 -21.63
C ASP A 250 -6.00 18.88 -21.89
N ARG A 251 -6.21 17.98 -22.86
CA ARG A 251 -7.52 17.45 -23.22
C ARG A 251 -8.09 16.61 -22.07
N GLN A 252 -7.25 15.78 -21.48
CA GLN A 252 -7.58 14.91 -20.36
C GLN A 252 -7.82 15.71 -19.07
N ARG A 253 -7.05 16.77 -18.81
CA ARG A 253 -7.31 17.71 -17.71
C ARG A 253 -8.68 18.40 -17.87
N ALA A 254 -9.02 18.82 -19.09
CA ALA A 254 -10.34 19.39 -19.36
C ALA A 254 -11.47 18.37 -19.14
N ARG A 255 -11.31 17.12 -19.63
CA ARG A 255 -12.27 16.03 -19.40
C ARG A 255 -12.44 15.73 -17.91
N LEU A 256 -11.35 15.66 -17.14
CA LEU A 256 -11.36 15.47 -15.69
C LEU A 256 -12.19 16.56 -15.00
N GLY A 257 -11.97 17.83 -15.35
CA GLY A 257 -12.74 18.96 -14.82
C GLY A 257 -14.25 18.81 -15.08
N VAL A 258 -14.64 18.38 -16.29
CA VAL A 258 -16.04 18.10 -16.63
C VAL A 258 -16.61 16.96 -15.80
N LEU A 259 -15.88 15.85 -15.63
CA LEU A 259 -16.33 14.69 -14.84
C LEU A 259 -16.54 15.04 -13.36
N VAL A 260 -15.60 15.79 -12.77
CA VAL A 260 -15.71 16.27 -11.37
C VAL A 260 -16.94 17.16 -11.22
N LEU A 261 -17.17 18.12 -12.14
CA LEU A 261 -18.35 18.98 -12.11
C LEU A 261 -19.66 18.22 -12.32
N ALA A 262 -19.68 17.23 -13.22
CA ALA A 262 -20.85 16.40 -13.49
C ALA A 262 -21.23 15.58 -12.25
N ARG A 263 -20.26 14.96 -11.58
CA ARG A 263 -20.50 14.22 -10.34
C ARG A 263 -21.01 15.15 -9.23
N TRP A 264 -20.38 16.31 -9.05
CA TRP A 264 -20.79 17.28 -8.05
C TRP A 264 -22.24 17.72 -8.22
N ARG A 265 -22.67 17.96 -9.46
CA ARG A 265 -24.05 18.34 -9.77
C ARG A 265 -25.04 17.21 -9.55
N ALA A 266 -24.64 15.98 -9.81
CA ALA A 266 -25.50 14.81 -9.64
C ALA A 266 -25.75 14.48 -8.17
N ASP A 267 -24.75 14.66 -7.30
CA ASP A 267 -24.84 14.35 -5.86
C ASP A 267 -23.98 15.32 -5.03
N PRO A 268 -24.45 16.56 -4.80
CA PRO A 268 -23.68 17.58 -4.10
C PRO A 268 -23.46 17.27 -2.61
N THR A 269 -24.18 16.29 -2.05
CA THR A 269 -24.04 15.83 -0.67
C THR A 269 -22.89 14.84 -0.50
N GLN A 270 -22.78 13.86 -1.39
CA GLN A 270 -21.76 12.81 -1.31
C GLN A 270 -20.46 13.18 -2.06
N ALA A 271 -20.57 13.96 -3.13
CA ALA A 271 -19.41 14.37 -3.94
C ALA A 271 -18.27 15.03 -3.14
N PRO A 272 -18.52 15.91 -2.14
CA PRO A 272 -17.44 16.48 -1.32
C PRO A 272 -16.63 15.39 -0.60
N VAL A 273 -17.28 14.33 -0.11
CA VAL A 273 -16.61 13.22 0.58
C VAL A 273 -15.83 12.37 -0.41
N ASP A 274 -16.46 11.98 -1.53
CA ASP A 274 -15.86 11.10 -2.53
C ASP A 274 -14.67 11.76 -3.25
N LEU A 275 -14.76 13.06 -3.52
CA LEU A 275 -13.82 13.80 -4.38
C LEU A 275 -12.82 14.67 -3.61
N ALA A 276 -12.83 14.70 -2.27
CA ALA A 276 -12.00 15.61 -1.47
C ALA A 276 -10.51 15.59 -1.86
N GLN A 277 -9.93 14.40 -2.00
CA GLN A 277 -8.52 14.23 -2.36
C GLN A 277 -8.21 14.75 -3.77
N LEU A 278 -9.08 14.44 -4.74
CA LEU A 278 -8.92 14.89 -6.11
C LEU A 278 -9.07 16.41 -6.21
N ILE A 279 -10.09 16.98 -5.55
CA ILE A 279 -10.29 18.43 -5.54
C ILE A 279 -9.08 19.14 -4.92
N ALA A 280 -8.49 18.60 -3.85
CA ALA A 280 -7.34 19.20 -3.18
C ALA A 280 -6.11 19.41 -4.09
N VAL A 281 -5.98 18.61 -5.15
CA VAL A 281 -4.87 18.68 -6.13
C VAL A 281 -5.25 19.40 -7.42
N LEU A 282 -6.51 19.80 -7.60
CA LEU A 282 -6.95 20.63 -8.73
C LEU A 282 -6.46 22.10 -8.60
N PRO A 283 -6.46 22.88 -9.69
CA PRO A 283 -6.13 24.30 -9.65
C PRO A 283 -6.92 25.07 -8.59
N THR A 284 -6.29 26.07 -7.96
CA THR A 284 -6.86 26.83 -6.82
C THR A 284 -8.27 27.36 -7.08
N GLY A 285 -8.57 27.84 -8.30
CA GLY A 285 -9.91 28.31 -8.64
C GLY A 285 -11.01 27.24 -8.50
N PHE A 286 -10.72 25.97 -8.80
CA PHE A 286 -11.65 24.86 -8.58
C PHE A 286 -11.84 24.58 -7.09
N ARG A 287 -10.75 24.56 -6.32
CA ARG A 287 -10.78 24.29 -4.87
C ARG A 287 -11.66 25.27 -4.13
N GLU A 288 -11.47 26.56 -4.38
CA GLU A 288 -12.28 27.61 -3.77
C GLU A 288 -13.75 27.53 -4.19
N ALA A 289 -14.02 27.24 -5.46
CA ALA A 289 -15.39 27.11 -5.96
C ALA A 289 -16.13 25.94 -5.31
N PHE A 290 -15.49 24.77 -5.21
CA PHE A 290 -16.09 23.60 -4.56
C PHE A 290 -16.21 23.78 -3.05
N SER A 291 -15.26 24.44 -2.39
CA SER A 291 -15.35 24.76 -0.96
C SER A 291 -16.57 25.65 -0.66
N ARG A 292 -16.77 26.73 -1.43
CA ARG A 292 -17.97 27.59 -1.31
C ARG A 292 -19.26 26.83 -1.62
N ALA A 293 -19.25 25.98 -2.65
CA ALA A 293 -20.42 25.16 -2.98
C ALA A 293 -20.75 24.18 -1.84
N ALA A 294 -19.76 23.49 -1.26
CA ALA A 294 -19.97 22.55 -0.16
C ALA A 294 -20.63 23.21 1.05
N GLN A 295 -20.20 24.43 1.40
CA GLN A 295 -20.79 25.22 2.48
C GLN A 295 -22.27 25.54 2.23
N GLN A 296 -22.66 25.85 0.99
CA GLN A 296 -24.07 26.09 0.63
C GLN A 296 -24.96 24.85 0.83
N TRP A 297 -24.37 23.66 0.75
CA TRP A 297 -25.06 22.38 0.97
C TRP A 297 -24.87 21.83 2.40
N GLY A 298 -24.39 22.65 3.33
CA GLY A 298 -24.24 22.28 4.75
C GLY A 298 -23.03 21.39 5.06
N ASN A 299 -22.11 21.19 4.10
CA ASN A 299 -20.89 20.41 4.31
C ASN A 299 -19.74 21.34 4.75
N THR A 300 -19.81 21.80 6.00
CA THR A 300 -18.86 22.77 6.57
C THR A 300 -17.46 22.20 6.77
N ASP A 301 -17.36 20.90 7.01
CA ASP A 301 -16.11 20.21 7.32
C ASP A 301 -15.24 20.02 6.08
N PHE A 302 -15.83 20.02 4.88
CA PHE A 302 -15.10 19.91 3.63
C PHE A 302 -14.03 21.01 3.47
N GLY A 303 -14.35 22.25 3.84
CA GLY A 303 -13.39 23.34 3.83
C GLY A 303 -12.20 23.08 4.76
N TYR A 304 -12.48 22.55 5.96
CA TYR A 304 -11.44 22.15 6.92
C TYR A 304 -10.53 21.07 6.33
N VAL A 305 -11.11 20.01 5.75
CA VAL A 305 -10.35 18.91 5.12
C VAL A 305 -9.45 19.43 4.00
N LEU A 306 -9.93 20.38 3.17
CA LEU A 306 -9.14 20.98 2.10
C LEU A 306 -8.02 21.91 2.59
N GLU A 307 -8.22 22.60 3.71
CA GLU A 307 -7.24 23.52 4.27
C GLU A 307 -6.17 22.80 5.11
N HIS A 308 -6.59 21.91 6.00
CA HIS A 308 -5.74 21.29 7.01
C HIS A 308 -5.19 19.93 6.58
N GLY A 309 -5.80 19.30 5.57
CA GLY A 309 -5.33 18.02 5.05
C GLY A 309 -5.68 16.82 5.92
N GLU A 310 -6.59 16.96 6.89
CA GLU A 310 -7.00 15.90 7.80
C GLU A 310 -8.52 15.67 7.78
N ASP A 311 -8.92 14.41 7.93
CA ASP A 311 -10.34 13.99 7.94
C ASP A 311 -11.07 14.33 9.27
N VAL A 312 -10.32 14.70 10.30
CA VAL A 312 -10.84 15.06 11.64
C VAL A 312 -10.11 16.28 12.18
N THR A 313 -10.64 16.89 13.24
CA THR A 313 -9.98 18.02 13.89
C THR A 313 -8.61 17.63 14.44
N ALA A 314 -7.67 18.58 14.42
CA ALA A 314 -6.31 18.40 14.93
C ALA A 314 -6.27 17.85 16.36
N GLU A 315 -7.18 18.31 17.23
CA GLU A 315 -7.31 17.83 18.61
C GLU A 315 -7.72 16.35 18.65
N SER A 316 -8.69 15.93 17.84
CA SER A 316 -9.13 14.53 17.78
C SER A 316 -8.03 13.62 17.24
N ALA A 317 -7.33 14.10 16.20
CA ALA A 317 -6.23 13.38 15.57
C ALA A 317 -5.07 13.17 16.56
N GLU A 318 -4.67 14.25 17.27
CA GLU A 318 -3.61 14.22 18.27
C GLU A 318 -3.96 13.33 19.47
N ARG A 319 -5.22 13.38 19.93
CA ARG A 319 -5.67 12.58 21.07
C ARG A 319 -5.54 11.08 20.80
N LEU A 320 -6.00 10.59 19.65
CA LEU A 320 -5.87 9.17 19.32
C LEU A 320 -4.41 8.78 19.07
N ALA A 321 -3.65 9.58 18.30
CA ALA A 321 -2.26 9.26 18.02
C ALA A 321 -1.41 9.20 19.30
N THR A 322 -1.59 10.18 20.19
CA THR A 322 -0.90 10.21 21.50
C THR A 322 -1.28 9.02 22.36
N ARG A 323 -2.55 8.60 22.34
CA ARG A 323 -3.00 7.41 23.08
C ARG A 323 -2.30 6.14 22.60
N LEU A 324 -2.27 5.91 21.28
CA LEU A 324 -1.61 4.73 20.71
C LEU A 324 -0.10 4.72 21.03
N VAL A 325 0.55 5.88 20.88
CA VAL A 325 1.98 6.03 21.19
C VAL A 325 2.28 5.81 22.67
N ASN A 326 1.41 6.30 23.58
CA ASN A 326 1.56 6.09 25.01
C ASN A 326 1.43 4.62 25.40
N ALA A 327 0.57 3.85 24.72
CA ALA A 327 0.47 2.41 24.94
C ALA A 327 1.78 1.69 24.56
N VAL A 328 2.40 2.07 23.44
CA VAL A 328 3.73 1.56 23.04
C VAL A 328 4.80 1.96 24.06
N ALA A 329 4.83 3.24 24.45
CA ALA A 329 5.83 3.75 25.38
C ALA A 329 5.70 3.17 26.79
N ALA A 330 4.52 2.68 27.19
CA ALA A 330 4.35 1.97 28.45
C ALA A 330 5.03 0.59 28.45
N ALA A 331 5.13 -0.05 27.27
CA ALA A 331 5.79 -1.35 27.12
C ALA A 331 7.32 -1.22 27.02
N ASP A 332 7.82 -0.13 26.43
CA ASP A 332 9.26 0.14 26.30
C ASP A 332 9.57 1.65 26.45
N PRO A 333 9.69 2.15 27.69
CA PRO A 333 9.92 3.58 27.94
C PRO A 333 11.28 4.07 27.43
N ALA A 334 12.32 3.25 27.54
CA ALA A 334 13.69 3.64 27.25
C ALA A 334 13.93 3.81 25.74
N ALA A 335 13.36 2.92 24.91
CA ALA A 335 13.46 3.06 23.46
C ALA A 335 12.57 4.18 22.88
N MET A 336 11.68 4.77 23.69
CA MET A 336 10.69 5.75 23.22
C MET A 336 11.00 7.21 23.52
N GLU A 337 12.02 7.50 24.33
CA GLU A 337 12.34 8.87 24.72
C GLU A 337 12.75 9.75 23.53
N SER A 338 13.49 9.20 22.56
CA SER A 338 13.94 9.94 21.37
C SER A 338 12.98 9.93 20.18
N ASP A 339 12.04 8.97 20.13
CA ASP A 339 11.26 8.67 18.92
C ASP A 339 9.76 8.96 19.06
N ARG A 340 9.30 9.36 20.26
CA ARG A 340 7.89 9.62 20.56
C ARG A 340 7.25 10.64 19.63
N GLY A 341 7.92 11.74 19.32
CA GLY A 341 7.38 12.83 18.49
C GLY A 341 7.13 12.38 17.05
N GLU A 342 8.14 11.76 16.45
CA GLU A 342 8.10 11.21 15.10
C GLU A 342 7.07 10.08 14.98
N LEU A 343 7.03 9.16 15.95
CA LEU A 343 6.05 8.09 15.98
C LEU A 343 4.62 8.65 16.05
N ALA A 344 4.37 9.63 16.92
CA ALA A 344 3.04 10.27 17.02
C ALA A 344 2.65 10.99 15.73
N SER A 345 3.58 11.68 15.07
CA SER A 345 3.33 12.30 13.77
C SER A 345 3.00 11.28 12.70
N LEU A 346 3.70 10.15 12.65
CA LEU A 346 3.49 9.11 11.66
C LEU A 346 2.19 8.32 11.89
N VAL A 347 1.85 8.04 13.15
CA VAL A 347 0.56 7.45 13.54
C VAL A 347 -0.60 8.38 13.15
N ARG A 348 -0.49 9.68 13.45
CA ARG A 348 -1.48 10.68 13.07
C ARG A 348 -1.66 10.75 11.55
N GLU A 349 -0.57 10.79 10.80
CA GLU A 349 -0.62 10.80 9.33
C GLU A 349 -1.28 9.53 8.80
N SER A 350 -0.89 8.36 9.31
CA SER A 350 -1.41 7.06 8.87
C SER A 350 -2.91 6.90 9.09
N LEU A 351 -3.45 7.53 10.14
CA LEU A 351 -4.86 7.44 10.49
C LEU A 351 -5.71 8.50 9.79
N PHE A 352 -5.25 9.75 9.73
CA PHE A 352 -6.14 10.89 9.49
C PHE A 352 -5.76 11.78 8.32
N HIS A 353 -4.60 11.60 7.69
CA HIS A 353 -4.26 12.39 6.52
C HIS A 353 -5.30 12.17 5.42
N ARG A 354 -5.79 13.21 4.74
CA ARG A 354 -6.86 13.09 3.72
C ARG A 354 -6.42 12.21 2.55
N GLU A 355 -5.16 12.35 2.12
CA GLU A 355 -4.60 11.58 1.00
C GLU A 355 -4.40 10.12 1.40
N SER A 356 -5.09 9.23 0.70
CA SER A 356 -5.03 7.78 0.96
C SER A 356 -3.64 7.22 0.76
N GLU A 357 -2.89 7.75 -0.22
CA GLU A 357 -1.49 7.38 -0.46
C GLU A 357 -0.61 7.69 0.74
N ARG A 358 -0.74 8.88 1.35
CA ARG A 358 0.04 9.23 2.55
C ARG A 358 -0.32 8.35 3.74
N ARG A 359 -1.60 8.03 3.93
CA ARG A 359 -2.02 7.07 4.97
C ARG A 359 -1.41 5.69 4.75
N HIS A 360 -1.43 5.21 3.51
CA HIS A 360 -0.86 3.93 3.10
C HIS A 360 0.65 3.90 3.34
N LEU A 361 1.40 4.87 2.81
CA LEU A 361 2.86 4.94 2.97
C LEU A 361 3.29 5.12 4.43
N GLY A 362 2.52 5.89 5.21
CA GLY A 362 2.72 5.99 6.66
C GLY A 362 2.55 4.64 7.35
N SER A 363 1.48 3.91 7.02
CA SER A 363 1.20 2.57 7.57
C SER A 363 2.26 1.54 7.18
N VAL A 364 2.78 1.60 5.94
CA VAL A 364 3.91 0.77 5.49
C VAL A 364 5.15 1.06 6.33
N LEU A 365 5.50 2.33 6.56
CA LEU A 365 6.62 2.68 7.43
C LEU A 365 6.42 2.21 8.88
N LEU A 366 5.21 2.34 9.43
CA LEU A 366 4.89 1.84 10.76
C LEU A 366 5.03 0.32 10.83
N SER A 367 4.58 -0.42 9.81
CA SER A 367 4.73 -1.88 9.73
C SER A 367 6.19 -2.32 9.64
N ALA A 368 7.03 -1.49 9.03
CA ALA A 368 8.46 -1.74 8.93
C ALA A 368 9.24 -1.30 10.19
N SER A 369 8.60 -0.61 11.14
CA SER A 369 9.24 -0.05 12.34
C SER A 369 9.32 -1.06 13.50
N PRO A 370 10.24 -0.87 14.46
CA PRO A 370 10.29 -1.73 15.65
C PRO A 370 9.01 -1.66 16.51
N TYR A 371 8.23 -0.59 16.35
CA TYR A 371 7.01 -0.35 17.14
C TYR A 371 5.77 -1.02 16.57
N ALA A 372 5.87 -1.72 15.43
CA ALA A 372 4.74 -2.30 14.71
C ALA A 372 3.87 -3.19 15.60
N ALA A 373 4.48 -4.10 16.35
CA ALA A 373 3.76 -5.03 17.23
C ALA A 373 2.99 -4.30 18.35
N GLY A 374 3.67 -3.39 19.06
CA GLY A 374 3.04 -2.60 20.13
C GLY A 374 1.92 -1.69 19.62
N LEU A 375 2.08 -1.12 18.42
CA LEU A 375 1.03 -0.34 17.77
C LEU A 375 -0.15 -1.21 17.32
N GLY A 376 0.10 -2.45 16.89
CA GLY A 376 -0.94 -3.44 16.60
C GLY A 376 -1.81 -3.71 17.82
N GLU A 377 -1.18 -3.99 18.96
CA GLU A 377 -1.89 -4.19 20.24
C GLU A 377 -2.69 -2.95 20.65
N ALA A 378 -2.09 -1.76 20.57
CA ALA A 378 -2.75 -0.51 20.90
C ALA A 378 -3.93 -0.19 19.97
N ALA A 379 -3.80 -0.52 18.67
CA ALA A 379 -4.88 -0.34 17.70
C ALA A 379 -6.07 -1.25 18.02
N LEU A 380 -5.83 -2.50 18.42
CA LEU A 380 -6.86 -3.45 18.85
C LEU A 380 -7.57 -3.01 20.13
N ASP A 381 -6.83 -2.46 21.09
CA ASP A 381 -7.41 -1.87 22.30
C ASP A 381 -8.38 -0.74 21.92
N ALA A 382 -7.97 0.14 21.01
CA ALA A 382 -8.81 1.23 20.51
C ALA A 382 -10.09 0.75 19.80
N LEU A 383 -10.11 -0.45 19.21
CA LEU A 383 -11.33 -1.03 18.61
C LEU A 383 -12.36 -1.42 19.68
N SER A 384 -11.90 -1.82 20.85
CA SER A 384 -12.74 -2.30 21.96
C SER A 384 -13.46 -1.16 22.71
N GLU A 385 -13.01 0.08 22.51
CA GLU A 385 -13.53 1.25 23.19
C GLU A 385 -14.83 1.78 22.56
N ARG A 386 -15.90 1.78 23.35
CA ARG A 386 -17.26 2.16 22.89
C ARG A 386 -17.42 3.66 22.64
N ASP A 387 -16.61 4.50 23.26
CA ASP A 387 -16.71 5.97 23.16
C ASP A 387 -15.87 6.56 22.02
N THR A 388 -15.13 5.72 21.28
CA THR A 388 -14.33 6.19 20.13
C THR A 388 -15.23 6.43 18.92
N VAL A 389 -15.10 7.60 18.29
CA VAL A 389 -15.82 7.97 17.06
C VAL A 389 -15.65 6.90 15.99
N SER A 390 -16.75 6.50 15.30
CA SER A 390 -16.77 5.45 14.27
C SER A 390 -15.63 5.58 13.24
N LEU A 391 -15.37 6.79 12.74
CA LEU A 391 -14.26 7.05 11.82
C LEU A 391 -12.90 6.66 12.43
N ALA A 392 -12.63 7.06 13.67
CA ALA A 392 -11.38 6.73 14.36
C ALA A 392 -11.24 5.22 14.59
N ARG A 393 -12.32 4.51 14.95
CA ARG A 393 -12.33 3.04 15.06
C ARG A 393 -12.04 2.38 13.70
N GLY A 394 -12.70 2.84 12.63
CA GLY A 394 -12.47 2.35 11.27
C GLY A 394 -11.04 2.58 10.78
N ARG A 395 -10.43 3.72 11.13
CA ARG A 395 -9.02 4.01 10.82
C ARG A 395 -8.05 3.13 11.61
N ALA A 396 -8.30 2.90 12.90
CA ALA A 396 -7.53 1.94 13.69
C ALA A 396 -7.66 0.50 13.14
N ALA A 397 -8.86 0.10 12.70
CA ALA A 397 -9.09 -1.19 12.07
C ALA A 397 -8.35 -1.32 10.73
N THR A 398 -8.30 -0.23 9.94
CA THR A 398 -7.50 -0.19 8.71
C THR A 398 -6.01 -0.29 9.02
N LEU A 399 -5.52 0.36 10.07
CA LEU A 399 -4.11 0.23 10.47
C LEU A 399 -3.76 -1.22 10.86
N CYS A 400 -4.71 -1.98 11.41
CA CYS A 400 -4.52 -3.41 11.68
C CYS A 400 -4.24 -4.24 10.41
N THR A 401 -4.61 -3.80 9.20
CA THR A 401 -4.26 -4.54 7.97
C THR A 401 -2.76 -4.54 7.68
N TYR A 402 -2.00 -3.65 8.32
CA TYR A 402 -0.54 -3.51 8.17
C TYR A 402 0.22 -4.03 9.38
N LEU A 403 -0.37 -3.94 10.58
CA LEU A 403 0.31 -4.21 11.84
C LEU A 403 -0.07 -5.56 12.47
N ALA A 404 -1.23 -6.12 12.09
CA ALA A 404 -1.66 -7.38 12.65
C ALA A 404 -0.78 -8.54 12.15
N THR A 405 -0.61 -9.52 13.03
CA THR A 405 0.20 -10.72 12.82
C THR A 405 -0.57 -11.91 13.38
N GLU A 406 -0.01 -13.12 13.27
CA GLU A 406 -0.64 -14.33 13.82
C GLU A 406 -1.03 -14.19 15.30
N HIS A 407 -0.20 -13.48 16.09
CA HIS A 407 -0.44 -13.24 17.52
C HIS A 407 -1.78 -12.54 17.78
N HIS A 408 -2.20 -11.67 16.86
CA HIS A 408 -3.39 -10.84 16.98
C HIS A 408 -4.69 -11.53 16.53
N ARG A 409 -4.63 -12.70 15.87
CA ARG A 409 -5.77 -13.36 15.21
C ARG A 409 -6.98 -13.54 16.13
N LEU A 410 -6.76 -14.06 17.34
CA LEU A 410 -7.85 -14.32 18.29
C LEU A 410 -8.50 -13.03 18.77
N ARG A 411 -7.73 -11.94 18.89
CA ARG A 411 -8.23 -10.62 19.27
C ARG A 411 -9.00 -9.92 18.15
N LEU A 412 -8.66 -10.19 16.90
CA LEU A 412 -9.37 -9.67 15.72
C LEU A 412 -10.72 -10.36 15.48
N SER A 413 -10.81 -11.66 15.76
CA SER A 413 -11.96 -12.49 15.42
C SER A 413 -13.33 -11.94 15.89
N PRO A 414 -13.48 -11.38 17.12
CA PRO A 414 -14.74 -10.79 17.56
C PRO A 414 -15.23 -9.60 16.71
N PHE A 415 -14.32 -8.87 16.07
CA PHE A 415 -14.65 -7.66 15.30
C PHE A 415 -15.10 -7.95 13.87
N VAL A 416 -15.03 -9.20 13.40
CA VAL A 416 -15.59 -9.61 12.08
C VAL A 416 -17.09 -9.35 12.01
N GLY A 417 -17.78 -9.38 13.17
CA GLY A 417 -19.20 -9.06 13.32
C GLY A 417 -19.49 -7.71 13.96
N ASP A 418 -18.53 -6.77 13.95
CA ASP A 418 -18.75 -5.45 14.55
C ASP A 418 -19.96 -4.76 13.89
N PRO A 419 -20.82 -4.07 14.66
CA PRO A 419 -21.95 -3.32 14.11
C PRO A 419 -21.51 -2.17 13.19
N ASP A 420 -20.28 -1.66 13.35
CA ASP A 420 -19.68 -0.72 12.41
C ASP A 420 -19.08 -1.49 11.21
N GLU A 421 -19.73 -1.41 10.05
CA GLU A 421 -19.30 -2.10 8.83
C GLU A 421 -17.86 -1.70 8.42
N THR A 422 -17.41 -0.49 8.74
CA THR A 422 -16.06 -0.03 8.44
C THR A 422 -15.02 -0.80 9.24
N VAL A 423 -15.31 -1.03 10.52
CA VAL A 423 -14.46 -1.84 11.42
C VAL A 423 -14.48 -3.29 10.96
N ALA A 424 -15.68 -3.86 10.77
CA ALA A 424 -15.84 -5.25 10.39
C ALA A 424 -15.16 -5.58 9.05
N ALA A 425 -15.32 -4.73 8.03
CA ALA A 425 -14.68 -4.92 6.73
C ALA A 425 -13.15 -4.82 6.82
N ALA A 426 -12.62 -3.82 7.53
CA ALA A 426 -11.17 -3.64 7.66
C ALA A 426 -10.51 -4.77 8.48
N VAL A 427 -11.12 -5.21 9.58
CA VAL A 427 -10.66 -6.37 10.35
C VAL A 427 -10.69 -7.64 9.51
N THR A 428 -11.75 -7.82 8.71
CA THR A 428 -11.85 -8.98 7.83
C THR A 428 -10.72 -8.99 6.80
N ILE A 429 -10.39 -7.83 6.21
CA ILE A 429 -9.23 -7.69 5.32
C ILE A 429 -7.92 -8.00 6.07
N ALA A 430 -7.75 -7.50 7.30
CA ALA A 430 -6.56 -7.77 8.11
C ALA A 430 -6.37 -9.28 8.34
N LEU A 431 -7.43 -10.02 8.65
CA LEU A 431 -7.40 -11.47 8.78
C LEU A 431 -7.00 -12.18 7.47
N GLY A 432 -7.28 -11.59 6.31
CA GLY A 432 -6.84 -12.08 5.01
C GLY A 432 -5.32 -11.98 4.78
N HIS A 433 -4.64 -11.06 5.46
CA HIS A 433 -3.19 -10.90 5.38
C HIS A 433 -2.44 -11.87 6.29
N ILE A 434 -3.10 -12.43 7.30
CA ILE A 434 -2.55 -13.47 8.16
C ILE A 434 -2.67 -14.84 7.45
N GLU A 435 -1.88 -15.83 7.84
CA GLU A 435 -1.93 -17.17 7.24
C GLU A 435 -3.28 -17.88 7.43
N PHE A 436 -3.46 -19.03 6.79
CA PHE A 436 -4.69 -19.79 6.93
C PHE A 436 -4.83 -20.37 8.35
N ALA A 437 -6.03 -20.24 8.94
CA ALA A 437 -6.41 -20.96 10.15
C ALA A 437 -7.85 -21.46 10.06
N THR A 438 -8.07 -22.73 10.38
CA THR A 438 -9.37 -23.41 10.28
C THR A 438 -10.47 -22.72 11.09
N THR A 439 -10.16 -22.19 12.27
CA THR A 439 -11.13 -21.52 13.14
C THR A 439 -11.60 -20.20 12.54
N THR A 440 -10.67 -19.35 12.08
CA THR A 440 -11.00 -18.10 11.39
C THR A 440 -11.77 -18.35 10.11
N ASP A 441 -11.36 -19.36 9.32
CA ASP A 441 -12.06 -19.77 8.11
C ASP A 441 -13.55 -20.10 8.35
N GLN A 442 -13.85 -20.88 9.39
CA GLN A 442 -15.22 -21.23 9.75
C GLN A 442 -16.05 -20.00 10.11
N VAL A 443 -15.48 -19.07 10.89
CA VAL A 443 -16.14 -17.82 11.26
C VAL A 443 -16.44 -17.00 10.00
N LEU A 444 -15.43 -16.79 9.15
CA LEU A 444 -15.58 -16.02 7.91
C LEU A 444 -16.67 -16.62 7.03
N ARG A 445 -16.69 -17.95 6.82
CA ARG A 445 -17.71 -18.61 6.00
C ARG A 445 -19.10 -18.54 6.57
N HIS A 446 -19.24 -18.60 7.89
CA HIS A 446 -20.55 -18.50 8.54
C HIS A 446 -21.12 -17.08 8.49
N MET A 447 -20.26 -16.07 8.44
CA MET A 447 -20.62 -14.67 8.57
C MET A 447 -20.72 -13.92 7.23
N ILE A 448 -20.42 -14.55 6.10
CA ILE A 448 -20.55 -13.90 4.78
C ILE A 448 -22.00 -13.44 4.58
N PRO A 449 -22.25 -12.12 4.44
CA PRO A 449 -23.58 -11.61 4.16
C PRO A 449 -24.12 -12.15 2.82
N THR A 450 -25.44 -12.22 2.67
CA THR A 450 -26.07 -12.69 1.43
C THR A 450 -26.00 -11.66 0.30
N GLN A 451 -25.83 -10.37 0.61
CA GLN A 451 -25.77 -9.27 -0.35
C GLN A 451 -24.32 -8.81 -0.60
N PRO A 452 -24.00 -8.35 -1.83
CA PRO A 452 -22.66 -7.89 -2.18
C PRO A 452 -22.38 -6.48 -1.61
N GLY A 453 -21.95 -6.41 -0.35
CA GLY A 453 -21.51 -5.18 0.35
C GLY A 453 -20.00 -5.04 0.49
N SER A 454 -19.54 -4.00 1.20
CA SER A 454 -18.11 -3.85 1.56
C SER A 454 -17.68 -5.01 2.44
N LEU A 455 -18.48 -5.32 3.46
CA LEU A 455 -18.23 -6.43 4.36
C LEU A 455 -18.23 -7.79 3.64
N GLY A 456 -19.19 -8.03 2.75
CA GLY A 456 -19.26 -9.29 1.99
C GLY A 456 -18.08 -9.48 1.05
N ARG A 457 -17.61 -8.41 0.38
CA ARG A 457 -16.37 -8.45 -0.39
C ARG A 457 -15.14 -8.64 0.49
N GLY A 458 -15.10 -8.00 1.66
CA GLY A 458 -14.04 -8.23 2.66
C GLY A 458 -13.94 -9.71 3.07
N HIS A 459 -15.07 -10.37 3.32
CA HIS A 459 -15.10 -11.81 3.65
C HIS A 459 -14.56 -12.67 2.51
N MET A 460 -15.04 -12.43 1.28
CA MET A 460 -14.54 -13.17 0.11
C MET A 460 -13.06 -12.90 -0.15
N TYR A 461 -12.61 -11.66 0.08
CA TYR A 461 -11.20 -11.30 0.02
C TYR A 461 -10.36 -12.09 1.04
N ALA A 462 -10.78 -12.15 2.31
CA ALA A 462 -10.06 -12.87 3.34
C ALA A 462 -9.97 -14.38 3.07
N LEU A 463 -11.08 -14.99 2.64
CA LEU A 463 -11.11 -16.40 2.23
C LEU A 463 -10.20 -16.66 1.03
N GLY A 464 -10.22 -15.74 0.05
CA GLY A 464 -9.35 -15.74 -1.11
C GLY A 464 -7.87 -15.69 -0.76
N MET A 465 -7.46 -14.65 -0.05
CA MET A 465 -6.07 -14.40 0.34
C MET A 465 -5.49 -15.51 1.21
N THR A 466 -6.30 -16.10 2.09
CA THR A 466 -5.87 -17.25 2.92
C THR A 466 -5.85 -18.57 2.17
N GLY A 467 -6.37 -18.64 0.94
CA GLY A 467 -6.49 -19.91 0.21
C GLY A 467 -7.46 -20.89 0.86
N SER A 468 -8.55 -20.37 1.44
CA SER A 468 -9.56 -21.17 2.14
C SER A 468 -10.01 -22.38 1.31
N PRO A 469 -9.95 -23.60 1.86
CA PRO A 469 -10.53 -24.79 1.22
C PRO A 469 -12.04 -24.67 1.00
N GLY A 470 -12.72 -23.82 1.78
CA GLY A 470 -14.15 -23.59 1.67
C GLY A 470 -14.58 -22.82 0.42
N LEU A 471 -13.65 -22.17 -0.29
CA LEU A 471 -13.95 -21.54 -1.59
C LEU A 471 -14.52 -22.55 -2.60
N SER A 472 -13.99 -23.78 -2.62
CA SER A 472 -14.51 -24.84 -3.50
C SER A 472 -15.97 -25.16 -3.20
N ALA A 473 -16.33 -25.24 -1.91
CA ALA A 473 -17.70 -25.50 -1.49
C ALA A 473 -18.64 -24.34 -1.85
N ILE A 474 -18.19 -23.09 -1.70
CA ILE A 474 -18.97 -21.90 -2.11
C ILE A 474 -19.17 -21.88 -3.62
N ALA A 475 -18.10 -22.10 -4.40
CA ALA A 475 -18.12 -22.06 -5.86
C ALA A 475 -19.09 -23.09 -6.50
N SER A 476 -19.25 -24.25 -5.87
CA SER A 476 -20.11 -25.34 -6.32
C SER A 476 -21.48 -25.40 -5.62
N SER A 477 -21.73 -24.56 -4.61
CA SER A 477 -22.97 -24.60 -3.84
C SER A 477 -24.18 -24.22 -4.69
N SER A 478 -25.30 -24.94 -4.56
CA SER A 478 -26.58 -24.56 -5.17
C SER A 478 -27.36 -23.54 -4.35
N SER A 479 -27.00 -23.34 -3.08
CA SER A 479 -27.69 -22.44 -2.14
C SER A 479 -26.97 -21.12 -1.89
N ALA A 480 -25.67 -21.03 -2.18
CA ALA A 480 -24.90 -19.79 -2.04
C ALA A 480 -25.36 -18.75 -3.09
N PRO A 481 -25.51 -17.46 -2.74
CA PRO A 481 -25.79 -16.39 -3.70
C PRO A 481 -24.82 -16.36 -4.88
N ASP A 482 -25.33 -16.02 -6.07
CA ASP A 482 -24.57 -16.04 -7.33
C ASP A 482 -23.24 -15.28 -7.27
N TRP A 483 -23.23 -14.10 -6.64
CA TRP A 483 -22.03 -13.28 -6.52
C TRP A 483 -20.94 -13.95 -5.66
N GLN A 484 -21.32 -14.69 -4.61
CA GLN A 484 -20.37 -15.42 -3.77
C GLN A 484 -19.74 -16.57 -4.56
N ARG A 485 -20.55 -17.31 -5.34
CA ARG A 485 -20.04 -18.41 -6.18
C ARG A 485 -19.06 -17.91 -7.22
N ARG A 486 -19.38 -16.78 -7.86
CA ARG A 486 -18.51 -16.14 -8.86
C ARG A 486 -17.22 -15.62 -8.24
N ALA A 487 -17.30 -14.92 -7.12
CA ALA A 487 -16.13 -14.47 -6.35
C ALA A 487 -15.23 -15.65 -5.94
N ALA A 488 -15.80 -16.76 -5.47
CA ALA A 488 -15.05 -17.94 -5.12
C ALA A 488 -14.34 -18.59 -6.31
N ARG A 489 -15.01 -18.66 -7.48
CA ARG A 489 -14.39 -19.15 -8.73
C ARG A 489 -13.28 -18.25 -9.23
N TRP A 490 -13.41 -16.94 -9.05
CA TRP A 490 -12.33 -16.00 -9.36
C TRP A 490 -11.11 -16.34 -8.49
N TRP A 491 -11.26 -16.43 -7.17
CA TRP A 491 -10.14 -16.79 -6.28
C TRP A 491 -9.53 -18.16 -6.56
N LEU A 492 -10.32 -19.17 -6.91
CA LEU A 492 -9.82 -20.50 -7.28
C LEU A 492 -9.00 -20.47 -8.58
N ARG A 493 -9.32 -19.57 -9.52
CA ARG A 493 -8.57 -19.36 -10.76
C ARG A 493 -7.32 -18.51 -10.53
N THR A 494 -7.45 -17.44 -9.77
CA THR A 494 -6.40 -16.43 -9.57
C THR A 494 -5.36 -16.88 -8.54
N GLY A 495 -5.76 -17.62 -7.49
CA GLY A 495 -4.90 -18.12 -6.42
C GLY A 495 -4.85 -17.23 -5.17
N PRO A 496 -4.30 -17.76 -4.05
CA PRO A 496 -4.26 -17.08 -2.76
C PRO A 496 -3.12 -16.08 -2.65
N ALA A 497 -2.97 -15.41 -1.52
CA ALA A 497 -1.92 -14.41 -1.34
C ALA A 497 -0.50 -14.94 -1.61
N ILE A 498 0.35 -14.07 -2.15
CA ILE A 498 1.78 -14.30 -2.34
C ILE A 498 2.50 -13.71 -1.13
N ARG A 499 3.17 -14.58 -0.37
CA ARG A 499 3.91 -14.24 0.85
C ARG A 499 5.41 -14.43 0.62
N HIS A 500 6.21 -13.62 1.30
CA HIS A 500 7.65 -13.80 1.29
C HIS A 500 7.95 -14.88 2.34
N PRO A 501 8.81 -15.88 2.05
CA PRO A 501 9.23 -16.83 3.07
C PRO A 501 9.82 -16.06 4.26
N GLN A 502 9.30 -16.30 5.46
CA GLN A 502 9.91 -15.78 6.70
C GLN A 502 11.24 -16.46 6.96
#